data_AF-A0A7V8Y8M3-F1
#
_entry.id   AF-A0A7V8Y8M3-F1
#
_cell.length_a   1.000
_cell.length_b   1.000
_cell.length_c   1.000
_cell.angle_alpha   90.00
_cell.angle_beta   90.00
_cell.angle_gamma   90.00
#
_symmetry.space_group_name_H-M   'P 1'
#
loop_
_entity.id
_entity.type
_entity.pdbx_description
1 polymer ?
#
loop_
_entity_poly.entity_id
_entity_poly.type
_entity_poly.pdbx_seq_one_letter_code
_entity_poly.pdbx_strand_id
1 'polypeptide(L)'
;MDRPAATRNARLLVMNVERVIRGKRAAVEAATTALLAGGHLLVEDVPGVGKTMLGRSLARSISGSFKRVQATPDLLPSDITGSSIFNQDTRSFEFIPGPIF
;
A
#
# COMPACT_ATOMS: atom_id res chain seq x y z
N MET A 1 -9.00 17.49 -16.77
CA MET A 1 -9.54 16.25 -16.16
C MET A 1 -11.05 16.34 -16.17
N ASP A 2 -11.75 15.38 -16.78
CA ASP A 2 -13.21 15.34 -16.81
C ASP A 2 -13.78 14.97 -15.43
N ARG A 3 -14.35 15.94 -14.71
CA ARG A 3 -14.86 15.77 -13.32
C ARG A 3 -15.87 14.59 -13.21
N PRO A 4 -16.88 14.47 -14.10
CA PRO A 4 -17.76 13.31 -14.18
C PRO A 4 -17.03 11.95 -14.23
N ALA A 5 -16.02 11.80 -15.09
CA ALA A 5 -15.25 10.56 -15.19
C ALA A 5 -14.46 10.26 -13.92
N ALA A 6 -13.86 11.27 -13.29
CA ALA A 6 -13.11 11.10 -12.04
C ALA A 6 -14.00 10.61 -10.89
N THR A 7 -15.17 11.24 -10.70
CA THR A 7 -16.14 10.82 -9.68
C THR A 7 -16.65 9.39 -9.93
N ARG A 8 -16.90 9.04 -11.20
CA ARG A 8 -17.31 7.68 -11.58
C ARG A 8 -16.23 6.66 -11.22
N ASN A 9 -14.98 6.91 -11.58
CA ASN A 9 -13.88 5.99 -11.33
C ASN A 9 -13.62 5.80 -9.83
N ALA A 10 -13.69 6.87 -9.03
CA ALA A 10 -13.57 6.77 -7.58
C ALA A 10 -14.68 5.88 -6.97
N ARG A 11 -15.93 6.03 -7.42
CA ARG A 11 -17.04 5.17 -6.98
C ARG A 11 -16.82 3.70 -7.38
N LEU A 12 -16.37 3.45 -8.61
CA LEU A 12 -16.07 2.10 -9.08
C LEU A 12 -14.96 1.44 -8.25
N LEU A 13 -13.94 2.21 -7.87
CA LEU A 13 -12.85 1.73 -7.02
C LEU A 13 -13.37 1.32 -5.62
N VAL A 14 -14.16 2.19 -4.98
CA VAL A 14 -14.79 1.89 -3.67
C VAL A 14 -15.63 0.62 -3.76
N MET A 15 -16.53 0.53 -4.75
CA MET A 15 -17.40 -0.63 -4.94
C MET A 15 -16.61 -1.93 -5.18
N ASN A 16 -15.50 -1.87 -5.92
CA ASN A 16 -14.67 -3.05 -6.16
C ASN A 16 -13.99 -3.54 -4.88
N VAL A 17 -13.50 -2.62 -4.04
CA VAL A 17 -12.87 -2.95 -2.74
C VAL A 17 -13.90 -3.51 -1.75
N GLU A 18 -15.12 -2.98 -1.73
CA GLU A 18 -16.23 -3.46 -0.87
C GLU A 18 -16.63 -4.92 -1.15
N ARG A 19 -16.28 -5.47 -2.32
CA ARG A 19 -16.47 -6.92 -2.60
C ARG A 19 -15.67 -7.81 -1.66
N VAL A 20 -14.55 -7.31 -1.14
CA VAL A 20 -13.62 -8.02 -0.24
C VAL A 20 -13.71 -7.47 1.18
N ILE A 21 -13.81 -6.16 1.34
CA ILE A 21 -13.91 -5.48 2.64
C ILE A 21 -15.38 -5.17 2.95
N ARG A 22 -16.05 -6.09 3.65
CA ARG A 22 -17.48 -5.99 3.96
C ARG A 22 -17.75 -5.15 5.20
N GLY A 23 -18.80 -4.32 5.16
CA GLY A 23 -19.29 -3.56 6.32
C GLY A 23 -18.42 -2.39 6.78
N LYS A 24 -17.37 -2.01 6.03
CA LYS A 24 -16.44 -0.93 6.39
C LYS A 24 -16.35 0.18 5.34
N ARG A 25 -17.50 0.59 4.81
CA ARG A 25 -17.59 1.59 3.72
C ARG A 25 -16.79 2.87 4.00
N ALA A 26 -16.96 3.46 5.18
CA ALA A 26 -16.25 4.69 5.55
C ALA A 26 -14.72 4.54 5.50
N ALA A 27 -14.19 3.39 5.94
CA ALA A 27 -12.76 3.12 5.88
C ALA A 27 -12.27 2.94 4.43
N VAL A 28 -13.08 2.29 3.59
CA VAL A 28 -12.78 2.15 2.15
C VAL A 28 -12.78 3.52 1.47
N GLU A 29 -13.78 4.36 1.71
CA GLU A 29 -13.86 5.71 1.15
C GLU A 29 -12.70 6.61 1.61
N ALA A 30 -12.32 6.55 2.89
CA ALA A 30 -11.17 7.27 3.42
C ALA A 30 -9.86 6.81 2.77
N ALA A 31 -9.67 5.50 2.61
CA ALA A 31 -8.47 4.94 1.98
C ALA A 31 -8.39 5.26 0.47
N THR A 32 -9.52 5.21 -0.24
CA THR A 32 -9.60 5.66 -1.63
C THR A 32 -9.30 7.15 -1.74
N THR A 33 -9.82 7.97 -0.84
CA THR A 33 -9.55 9.42 -0.83
C THR A 33 -8.06 9.71 -0.62
N ALA A 34 -7.44 9.08 0.39
CA ALA A 34 -6.02 9.22 0.67
C ALA A 34 -5.17 8.82 -0.54
N LEU A 35 -5.47 7.68 -1.17
CA LEU A 35 -4.80 7.20 -2.37
C LEU A 35 -4.87 8.21 -3.52
N LEU A 36 -6.08 8.71 -3.82
CA LEU A 36 -6.29 9.65 -4.94
C LEU A 36 -5.69 11.03 -4.67
N ALA A 37 -5.57 11.43 -3.41
CA ALA A 37 -4.93 12.67 -2.98
C ALA A 37 -3.40 12.56 -2.85
N GLY A 38 -2.82 11.36 -3.00
CA GLY A 38 -1.39 11.12 -2.75
C GLY A 38 -1.00 11.23 -1.26
N GLY A 39 -1.96 11.04 -0.35
CA GLY A 39 -1.76 11.11 1.09
C GLY A 39 -1.44 9.76 1.74
N HIS A 40 -1.29 9.78 3.07
CA HIS A 40 -1.06 8.60 3.90
C HIS A 40 -2.24 8.35 4.83
N LEU A 41 -2.48 7.09 5.18
CA LEU A 41 -3.58 6.68 6.04
C LEU A 41 -3.06 5.87 7.22
N LEU A 42 -3.37 6.33 8.43
CA LEU A 42 -3.23 5.55 9.65
C LEU A 42 -4.55 4.78 9.90
N VAL A 43 -4.46 3.47 10.12
CA VAL A 43 -5.63 2.61 10.37
C VAL A 43 -5.56 2.03 11.78
N GLU A 44 -6.28 2.65 12.71
CA GLU A 44 -6.46 2.19 14.08
C GLU A 44 -7.68 1.27 14.17
N ASP A 45 -7.47 0.05 14.65
CA ASP A 45 -8.45 -1.03 14.67
C ASP A 45 -7.79 -2.23 15.37
N VAL A 46 -8.58 -3.19 15.82
CA VAL A 46 -8.06 -4.40 16.49
C VAL A 46 -7.36 -5.34 15.48
N PRO A 47 -6.47 -6.23 15.92
CA PRO A 47 -5.83 -7.20 15.02
C PRO A 47 -6.85 -8.11 14.30
N GLY A 48 -6.55 -8.51 13.07
CA GLY A 48 -7.36 -9.49 12.31
C GLY A 48 -8.54 -8.92 11.51
N VAL A 49 -8.81 -7.63 11.57
CA VAL A 49 -10.02 -7.00 10.98
C VAL A 49 -9.84 -6.47 9.55
N GLY A 50 -8.89 -7.03 8.80
CA GLY A 50 -8.76 -6.78 7.37
C GLY A 50 -7.92 -5.57 6.94
N LYS A 51 -7.14 -4.94 7.83
CA LYS A 51 -6.26 -3.79 7.47
C LYS A 51 -5.31 -4.11 6.30
N THR A 52 -4.66 -5.27 6.35
CA THR A 52 -3.79 -5.75 5.26
C THR A 52 -4.57 -5.99 3.97
N MET A 53 -5.80 -6.49 4.09
CA MET A 53 -6.67 -6.74 2.94
C MET A 53 -7.16 -5.44 2.31
N LEU A 54 -7.38 -4.38 3.09
CA LEU A 54 -7.74 -3.05 2.58
C LEU A 54 -6.64 -2.51 1.65
N GLY A 55 -5.40 -2.46 2.11
CA GLY A 55 -4.28 -2.02 1.26
C GLY A 55 -4.06 -2.91 0.03
N ARG A 56 -4.12 -4.24 0.19
CA ARG A 56 -3.95 -5.19 -0.91
C ARG A 56 -5.07 -5.08 -1.95
N SER A 57 -6.32 -4.93 -1.53
CA SER A 57 -7.47 -4.82 -2.44
C SER A 57 -7.47 -3.51 -3.20
N LEU A 58 -7.08 -2.39 -2.56
CA LEU A 58 -6.87 -1.12 -3.24
C LEU A 58 -5.80 -1.22 -4.33
N ALA A 59 -4.61 -1.72 -3.98
CA ALA A 59 -3.52 -1.89 -4.95
C ALA A 59 -3.93 -2.75 -6.14
N ARG A 60 -4.55 -3.92 -5.90
CA ARG A 60 -5.02 -4.79 -7.00
C ARG A 60 -6.11 -4.14 -7.86
N SER A 61 -6.94 -3.27 -7.29
CA SER A 61 -8.01 -2.59 -8.04
C SER A 61 -7.49 -1.53 -9.01
N ILE A 62 -6.26 -1.05 -8.83
CA ILE A 62 -5.61 -0.06 -9.70
C ILE A 62 -4.38 -0.62 -10.42
N SER A 63 -4.20 -1.95 -10.42
CA SER A 63 -3.00 -2.62 -10.94
C SER A 63 -1.68 -2.09 -10.34
N GLY A 64 -1.73 -1.66 -9.08
CA GLY A 64 -0.59 -1.18 -8.31
C GLY A 64 0.16 -2.32 -7.59
N SER A 65 1.32 -1.98 -7.02
CA SER A 65 2.08 -2.88 -6.16
C SER A 65 1.58 -2.81 -4.71
N PHE A 66 1.76 -3.90 -3.97
CA PHE A 66 1.50 -3.94 -2.54
C PHE A 66 2.67 -4.62 -1.84
N LYS A 67 3.30 -3.91 -0.92
CA LYS A 67 4.36 -4.42 -0.05
C LYS A 67 3.94 -4.20 1.40
N ARG A 68 4.21 -5.19 2.26
CA ARG A 68 3.90 -5.15 3.69
C ARG A 68 5.21 -5.20 4.46
N VAL A 69 5.43 -4.20 5.31
CA VAL A 69 6.50 -4.19 6.30
C VAL A 69 5.87 -4.39 7.67
N GLN A 70 6.37 -5.36 8.43
CA GLN A 70 5.99 -5.53 9.83
C GLN A 70 6.95 -4.69 10.67
N ALA A 71 6.43 -3.75 11.45
CA ALA A 71 7.24 -3.07 12.43
C ALA A 71 7.61 -4.05 13.55
N THR A 72 8.91 -4.16 13.81
CA THR A 72 9.50 -4.89 14.94
C THR A 72 10.46 -3.95 15.66
N PRO A 73 10.78 -4.17 16.96
CA PRO A 73 11.66 -3.27 17.72
C PRO A 73 13.09 -3.16 17.17
N ASP A 74 13.51 -4.15 16.39
CA ASP A 74 14.83 -4.30 15.78
C ASP A 74 14.88 -3.84 14.31
N LEU A 75 13.75 -3.43 13.73
CA LEU A 75 13.69 -3.00 12.33
C LEU A 75 14.60 -1.80 12.08
N LEU A 76 15.57 -1.95 11.17
CA LEU A 76 16.49 -0.89 10.80
C LEU A 76 15.94 -0.07 9.61
N PRO A 77 16.34 1.21 9.47
CA PRO A 77 15.98 2.00 8.29
C PRO A 77 16.36 1.33 6.97
N SER A 78 17.51 0.64 6.93
CA SER A 78 17.98 -0.11 5.77
C SER A 78 17.07 -1.28 5.38
N ASP A 79 16.29 -1.84 6.30
CA ASP A 79 15.32 -2.90 5.98
C ASP A 79 14.12 -2.36 5.20
N ILE A 80 13.92 -1.04 5.21
CA ILE A 80 12.87 -0.33 4.48
C ILE A 80 13.43 0.29 3.20
N THR A 81 14.57 0.98 3.29
CA THR A 81 15.18 1.70 2.16
C THR A 81 16.08 0.83 1.29
N GLY A 82 16.49 -0.34 1.76
CA GLY A 82 17.52 -1.14 1.09
C GLY A 82 18.94 -0.78 1.52
N SER A 83 19.91 -1.56 1.03
CA SER A 83 21.32 -1.45 1.38
C SER A 83 22.23 -1.88 0.23
N SER A 84 23.49 -1.43 0.26
CA SER A 84 24.51 -1.88 -0.69
C SER A 84 25.24 -3.10 -0.15
N ILE A 85 25.18 -4.21 -0.88
CA ILE A 85 25.82 -5.47 -0.53
C ILE A 85 27.04 -5.67 -1.43
N PHE A 86 28.16 -6.08 -0.84
CA PHE A 86 29.35 -6.42 -1.60
C PHE A 86 29.18 -7.78 -2.30
N ASN A 87 29.22 -7.78 -3.62
CA ASN A 87 29.20 -8.97 -4.45
C ASN A 87 30.66 -9.44 -4.68
N GLN A 88 30.97 -10.65 -4.20
CA GLN A 88 32.33 -11.20 -4.25
C GLN A 88 32.77 -11.58 -5.67
N ASP A 89 31.82 -12.01 -6.51
CA ASP A 89 32.11 -12.45 -7.89
C ASP A 89 32.49 -11.25 -8.76
N THR A 90 31.76 -10.14 -8.63
CA THR A 90 32.02 -8.91 -9.38
C THR A 90 33.00 -7.97 -8.68
N ARG A 91 33.34 -8.25 -7.41
CA ARG A 91 34.13 -7.39 -6.52
C ARG A 91 33.61 -5.96 -6.44
N SER A 92 32.30 -5.79 -6.47
CA SER A 92 31.64 -4.48 -6.46
C SER A 92 30.50 -4.43 -5.44
N PHE A 93 30.13 -3.23 -5.00
CA PHE A 93 28.90 -3.04 -4.23
C PHE A 93 27.70 -2.97 -5.17
N GLU A 94 26.65 -3.74 -4.86
CA GLU A 94 25.38 -3.75 -5.56
C GLU A 94 24.27 -3.29 -4.61
N PHE A 95 23.42 -2.37 -5.06
CA PHE A 95 22.30 -1.89 -4.27
C PHE A 95 21.13 -2.86 -4.33
N ILE A 96 20.71 -3.36 -3.17
CA ILE A 96 19.52 -4.19 -3.02
C ILE A 96 18.37 -3.32 -2.53
N PRO A 97 17.35 -3.05 -3.38
CA PRO A 97 16.26 -2.16 -3.03
C PRO A 97 15.36 -2.74 -1.93
N GLY A 98 15.02 -1.91 -0.95
CA GLY A 98 14.08 -2.26 0.10
C GLY A 98 12.61 -2.23 -0.36
N PRO A 99 11.65 -2.55 0.53
CA PRO A 99 10.23 -2.64 0.20
C PRO A 99 9.56 -1.32 -0.17
N ILE A 100 10.21 -0.17 -0.11
CA ILE A 100 9.63 1.10 -0.59
C ILE A 100 9.77 1.32 -2.09
N PHE A 101 10.64 0.55 -2.75
CA PHE A 101 10.90 0.62 -4.19
C PHE A 101 10.05 -0.36 -4.99
#